data_AF-A0A942BCJ9-F1
#
_entry.id   AF-A0A942BCJ9-F1
#
_cell.length_a   1.000
_cell.length_b   1.000
_cell.length_c   1.000
_cell.angle_alpha   90.00
_cell.angle_beta   90.00
_cell.angle_gamma   90.00
#
_symmetry.space_group_name_H-M   'P 1'
#
loop_
_entity.id
_entity.type
_entity.pdbx_description
1 polymer ?
#
loop_
_entity_poly.entity_id
_entity_poly.type
_entity_poly.pdbx_seq_one_letter_code
_entity_poly.pdbx_strand_id
1 'polypeptide(L)'
;MGRVLTKAVLCAVAGVLGWLMTEPMMPTDSHDPTWGARERVMVLLIVALIGLAAGLFQGFQRGGKTNILMAAGFGLVFGSIGGLLGHSIGGGLATGMFGPNVFYGGFSPVAVVARIVAFAPIGALLGGAIGWTQMSRRGVVSGILGGMVGAAIAGATFDLIGAALAPMLMTMRGNNEVGLPARAATALSLGLFIGLFTALADLATRQAWLRLVLGRNEGKEWPVDAAQTNIGRDERA
;
A
#
# COMPACT_ATOMS: atom_id res chain seq x y z
N MET A 1 0.63 -6.85 18.57
CA MET A 1 -0.64 -6.88 17.80
C MET A 1 -1.21 -5.48 17.54
N GLY A 2 -1.48 -4.63 18.55
CA GLY A 2 -2.11 -3.31 18.33
C GLY A 2 -1.46 -2.44 17.24
N ARG A 3 -0.13 -2.30 17.24
CA ARG A 3 0.60 -1.49 16.23
C ARG A 3 0.43 -1.99 14.80
N VAL A 4 0.31 -3.29 14.59
CA VAL A 4 0.13 -3.90 13.27
C VAL A 4 -1.22 -3.49 12.70
N LEU A 5 -2.27 -3.65 13.50
CA LEU A 5 -3.64 -3.27 13.13
C LEU A 5 -3.75 -1.76 12.90
N THR A 6 -3.15 -0.94 13.76
CA THR A 6 -3.15 0.52 13.55
C THR A 6 -2.51 0.91 12.23
N LYS A 7 -1.35 0.33 11.86
CA LYS A 7 -0.72 0.59 10.57
C LYS A 7 -1.62 0.15 9.41
N ALA A 8 -2.20 -1.04 9.49
CA ALA A 8 -3.10 -1.58 8.47
C ALA A 8 -4.32 -0.66 8.25
N VAL A 9 -5.00 -0.27 9.32
CA VAL A 9 -6.17 0.63 9.25
C VAL A 9 -5.79 2.00 8.72
N LEU A 10 -4.68 2.59 9.19
CA LEU A 10 -4.22 3.90 8.74
C LEU A 10 -3.90 3.89 7.23
N CYS A 11 -3.21 2.86 6.74
CA CYS A 11 -2.96 2.70 5.31
C CYS A 11 -4.24 2.42 4.52
N ALA A 12 -5.20 1.66 5.07
CA ALA A 12 -6.49 1.42 4.43
C ALA A 12 -7.29 2.72 4.25
N VAL A 13 -7.38 3.54 5.29
CA VAL A 13 -8.01 4.86 5.24
C VAL A 13 -7.32 5.75 4.21
N ALA A 14 -5.98 5.77 4.19
CA ALA A 14 -5.21 6.54 3.21
C ALA A 14 -5.50 6.12 1.76
N GLY A 15 -5.62 4.80 1.51
CA GLY A 15 -6.03 4.28 0.20
C GLY A 15 -7.41 4.76 -0.20
N VAL A 16 -8.40 4.64 0.69
CA VAL A 16 -9.77 5.11 0.44
C VAL A 16 -9.82 6.62 0.20
N LEU A 17 -9.05 7.42 0.94
CA LEU A 17 -8.96 8.86 0.71
C LEU A 17 -8.40 9.18 -0.68
N GLY A 18 -7.35 8.46 -1.12
CA GLY A 18 -6.80 8.62 -2.46
C GLY A 18 -7.81 8.30 -3.57
N TRP A 19 -8.59 7.24 -3.38
CA TRP A 19 -9.71 6.93 -4.25
C TRP A 19 -10.79 8.02 -4.23
N LEU A 20 -11.25 8.45 -3.05
CA LEU A 20 -12.30 9.46 -2.90
C LEU A 20 -11.95 10.79 -3.58
N MET A 21 -10.68 11.19 -3.54
CA MET A 21 -10.19 12.41 -4.18
C MET A 21 -10.14 12.31 -5.70
N THR A 22 -10.00 11.11 -6.26
CA THR A 22 -9.78 10.90 -7.70
C THR A 22 -10.97 10.32 -8.43
N GLU A 23 -11.90 9.66 -7.74
CA GLU A 23 -13.11 9.09 -8.32
C GLU A 23 -13.95 10.12 -9.09
N PRO A 24 -14.16 11.36 -8.61
CA PRO A 24 -14.90 12.37 -9.39
C PRO A 24 -14.24 12.77 -10.71
N MET A 25 -12.97 12.42 -10.90
CA MET A 25 -12.18 12.71 -12.10
C MET A 25 -12.22 11.57 -13.12
N MET A 26 -12.82 10.42 -12.77
CA MET A 26 -12.90 9.26 -13.66
C MET A 26 -13.94 9.48 -14.75
N PRO A 27 -13.62 9.17 -16.02
CA PRO A 27 -14.60 9.21 -17.10
C PRO A 27 -15.75 8.24 -16.83
N THR A 28 -16.94 8.57 -17.33
CA THR A 28 -18.09 7.66 -17.30
C THR A 28 -18.09 6.68 -18.47
N ASP A 29 -17.27 6.92 -19.50
CA ASP A 29 -17.10 6.02 -20.63
C ASP A 29 -15.76 5.26 -20.51
N SER A 30 -15.83 3.94 -20.52
CA SER A 30 -14.67 3.04 -20.48
C SER A 30 -13.73 3.19 -21.68
N HIS A 31 -14.21 3.77 -22.79
CA HIS A 31 -13.43 3.96 -24.02
C HIS A 31 -12.85 5.38 -24.14
N ASP A 32 -12.99 6.22 -23.12
CA ASP A 32 -12.41 7.56 -23.12
C ASP A 32 -10.87 7.46 -23.23
N PRO A 33 -10.24 8.14 -24.22
CA PRO A 33 -8.78 8.11 -24.39
C PRO A 33 -8.01 8.66 -23.18
N THR A 34 -8.67 9.41 -22.28
CA THR A 34 -8.09 9.93 -21.05
C THR A 34 -8.07 8.94 -19.89
N TRP A 35 -8.70 7.76 -20.03
CA TRP A 35 -8.82 6.75 -18.96
C TRP A 35 -7.46 6.40 -18.33
N GLY A 36 -6.48 6.02 -19.16
CA GLY A 36 -5.14 5.66 -18.68
C GLY A 36 -4.36 6.82 -18.05
N ALA A 37 -4.68 8.07 -18.37
CA ALA A 37 -4.10 9.23 -17.68
C ALA A 37 -4.72 9.40 -16.29
N ARG A 38 -6.05 9.25 -16.17
CA ARG A 38 -6.79 9.36 -14.89
C ARG A 38 -6.47 8.19 -13.96
N GLU A 39 -6.34 6.99 -14.48
CA GLU A 39 -5.89 5.81 -13.73
C GLU A 39 -4.53 6.02 -13.08
N ARG A 40 -3.55 6.55 -13.84
CA ARG A 40 -2.22 6.86 -13.30
C ARG A 40 -2.26 7.89 -12.17
N VAL A 41 -3.13 8.90 -12.28
CA VAL A 41 -3.32 9.90 -11.22
C VAL A 41 -3.95 9.27 -9.97
N MET A 42 -4.95 8.40 -10.14
CA MET A 42 -5.54 7.64 -9.04
C MET A 42 -4.51 6.77 -8.34
N VAL A 43 -3.77 5.95 -9.10
CA VAL A 43 -2.73 5.09 -8.55
C VAL A 43 -1.69 5.92 -7.79
N LEU A 44 -1.20 7.02 -8.38
CA LEU A 44 -0.27 7.94 -7.74
C LEU A 44 -0.79 8.46 -6.40
N LEU A 45 -2.02 8.97 -6.34
CA LEU A 45 -2.57 9.52 -5.10
C LEU A 45 -2.78 8.43 -4.03
N ILE A 46 -3.26 7.25 -4.42
CA ILE A 46 -3.42 6.12 -3.50
C ILE A 46 -2.07 5.71 -2.90
N VAL A 47 -1.06 5.43 -3.74
CA VAL A 47 0.25 4.95 -3.24
C VAL A 47 1.02 6.05 -2.49
N ALA A 48 0.88 7.32 -2.89
CA ALA A 48 1.46 8.45 -2.18
C ALA A 48 0.87 8.60 -0.77
N LEU A 49 -0.46 8.52 -0.64
CA LEU A 49 -1.13 8.63 0.66
C LEU A 49 -0.86 7.40 1.54
N ILE A 50 -0.83 6.19 0.99
CA ILE A 50 -0.44 4.99 1.74
C ILE A 50 1.01 5.12 2.22
N GLY A 51 1.93 5.57 1.36
CA GLY A 51 3.32 5.81 1.72
C GLY A 51 3.47 6.87 2.81
N LEU A 52 2.78 8.00 2.68
CA LEU A 52 2.72 9.07 3.69
C LEU A 52 2.20 8.55 5.03
N ALA A 53 1.09 7.80 5.02
CA ALA A 53 0.47 7.23 6.20
C ALA A 53 1.42 6.24 6.91
N ALA A 54 2.00 5.31 6.16
CA ALA A 54 2.97 4.35 6.69
C ALA A 54 4.24 5.04 7.23
N GLY A 55 4.72 6.09 6.56
CA GLY A 55 5.85 6.90 6.98
C GLY A 55 5.57 7.69 8.26
N LEU A 56 4.42 8.38 8.34
CA LEU A 56 3.95 9.07 9.54
C LEU A 56 3.89 8.12 10.74
N PHE A 57 3.31 6.93 10.56
CA PHE A 57 3.20 5.94 11.62
C PHE A 57 4.56 5.48 12.14
N GLN A 58 5.52 5.26 11.25
CA GLN A 58 6.89 4.89 11.63
C GLN A 58 7.62 6.04 12.33
N GLY A 59 7.52 7.25 11.80
CA GLY A 59 8.11 8.44 12.40
C GLY A 59 7.56 8.70 13.80
N PHE A 60 6.26 8.48 14.00
CA PHE A 60 5.62 8.61 15.31
C PHE A 60 6.17 7.59 16.33
N GLN A 61 6.46 6.36 15.89
CA GLN A 61 7.07 5.35 16.77
C GLN A 61 8.49 5.72 17.20
N ARG A 62 9.29 6.29 16.29
CA ARG A 62 10.63 6.79 16.60
C ARG A 62 10.57 7.98 17.56
N GLY A 63 9.62 8.88 17.34
CA GLY A 63 9.45 10.10 18.10
C GLY A 63 10.35 11.23 17.59
N GLY A 64 10.04 12.46 18.02
CA GLY A 64 10.67 13.67 17.50
C GLY A 64 9.98 14.20 16.25
N LYS A 65 9.83 15.53 16.14
CA LYS A 65 9.13 16.18 15.01
C LYS A 65 9.86 15.95 13.68
N THR A 66 11.19 16.00 13.72
CA THR A 66 12.06 15.81 12.55
C THR A 66 11.90 14.40 11.97
N ASN A 67 11.89 13.37 12.82
CA ASN A 67 11.70 11.97 12.37
C ASN A 67 10.31 11.72 11.78
N ILE A 68 9.27 12.35 12.34
CA ILE A 68 7.91 12.29 11.79
C ILE A 68 7.87 12.90 10.40
N LEU A 69 8.38 14.13 10.25
CA LEU A 69 8.38 14.84 8.97
C LEU A 69 9.24 14.15 7.92
N MET A 70 10.44 13.70 8.27
CA MET A 70 11.33 12.98 7.35
C MET A 70 10.72 11.65 6.92
N ALA A 71 10.20 10.85 7.85
CA ALA A 71 9.60 9.56 7.51
C ALA A 71 8.32 9.73 6.65
N ALA A 72 7.51 10.76 6.93
CA ALA A 72 6.35 11.10 6.11
C ALA A 72 6.76 11.56 4.71
N GLY A 73 7.75 12.44 4.61
CA GLY A 73 8.26 12.96 3.34
C GLY A 73 8.87 11.86 2.48
N PHE A 74 9.74 11.02 3.06
CA PHE A 74 10.30 9.87 2.35
C PHE A 74 9.21 8.85 1.98
N GLY A 75 8.27 8.57 2.87
CA GLY A 75 7.13 7.70 2.58
C GLY A 75 6.30 8.20 1.40
N LEU A 76 6.02 9.51 1.34
CA LEU A 76 5.30 10.14 0.22
C LEU A 76 6.11 10.06 -1.07
N VAL A 77 7.37 10.51 -1.07
CA VAL A 77 8.20 10.60 -2.28
C VAL A 77 8.51 9.23 -2.84
N PHE A 78 9.07 8.34 -2.01
CA PHE A 78 9.43 7.00 -2.47
C PHE A 78 8.19 6.12 -2.66
N GLY A 79 7.10 6.35 -1.94
CA GLY A 79 5.82 5.69 -2.19
C GLY A 79 5.22 6.08 -3.54
N SER A 80 5.28 7.36 -3.90
CA SER A 80 4.83 7.88 -5.20
C SER A 80 5.65 7.28 -6.35
N ILE A 81 6.98 7.37 -6.25
CA ILE A 81 7.89 6.86 -7.29
C ILE A 81 7.77 5.33 -7.39
N GLY A 82 7.85 4.63 -6.26
CA GLY A 82 7.80 3.18 -6.21
C GLY A 82 6.46 2.62 -6.68
N GLY A 83 5.35 3.25 -6.28
CA GLY A 83 4.02 2.82 -6.70
C GLY A 83 3.76 3.05 -8.19
N LEU A 84 4.20 4.19 -8.75
CA LEU A 84 4.09 4.44 -10.19
C LEU A 84 4.96 3.49 -11.03
N LEU A 85 6.22 3.31 -10.64
CA LEU A 85 7.11 2.36 -11.31
C LEU A 85 6.54 0.94 -11.21
N GLY A 86 6.03 0.57 -10.04
CA GLY A 86 5.40 -0.73 -9.82
C GLY A 86 4.16 -0.94 -10.68
N HIS A 87 3.36 0.11 -10.88
CA HIS A 87 2.19 0.05 -11.74
C HIS A 87 2.59 -0.12 -13.21
N SER A 88 3.59 0.61 -13.69
CA SER A 88 4.09 0.44 -15.07
C SER A 88 4.72 -0.93 -15.30
N ILE A 89 5.54 -1.41 -14.36
CA ILE A 89 6.18 -2.73 -14.44
C ILE A 89 5.11 -3.82 -14.36
N GLY A 90 4.22 -3.75 -13.38
CA GLY A 90 3.17 -4.75 -13.16
C GLY A 90 2.17 -4.81 -14.32
N GLY A 91 1.71 -3.66 -14.82
CA GLY A 91 0.86 -3.58 -16.00
C GLY A 91 1.55 -4.17 -17.23
N GLY A 92 2.81 -3.81 -17.46
CA GLY A 92 3.61 -4.37 -18.56
C GLY A 92 3.80 -5.88 -18.47
N LEU A 93 4.09 -6.42 -17.28
CA LEU A 93 4.22 -7.86 -17.06
C LEU A 93 2.89 -8.58 -17.28
N ALA A 94 1.79 -8.07 -16.72
CA ALA A 94 0.48 -8.69 -16.88
C ALA A 94 0.04 -8.70 -18.36
N THR A 95 0.19 -7.57 -19.07
CA THR A 95 -0.13 -7.48 -20.49
C THR A 95 0.79 -8.37 -21.34
N GLY A 96 2.09 -8.43 -21.04
CA GLY A 96 3.04 -9.25 -21.77
C GLY A 96 2.82 -10.76 -21.59
N MET A 97 2.41 -11.20 -20.40
CA MET A 97 2.20 -12.62 -20.09
C MET A 97 0.81 -13.14 -20.46
N PHE A 98 -0.23 -12.31 -20.30
CA PHE A 98 -1.63 -12.74 -20.44
C PHE A 98 -2.39 -12.04 -21.57
N GLY A 99 -1.76 -11.09 -22.26
CA GLY A 99 -2.33 -10.31 -23.35
C GLY A 99 -3.00 -9.01 -22.89
N PRO A 100 -3.27 -8.08 -23.82
CA PRO A 100 -3.81 -6.75 -23.52
C PRO A 100 -5.24 -6.77 -23.01
N ASN A 101 -5.98 -7.85 -23.28
CA ASN A 101 -7.41 -7.93 -22.98
C ASN A 101 -7.76 -8.76 -21.74
N VAL A 102 -6.77 -9.19 -20.96
CA VAL A 102 -6.98 -10.06 -19.80
C VAL A 102 -7.92 -9.46 -18.74
N PHE A 103 -8.04 -8.12 -18.68
CA PHE A 103 -8.87 -7.41 -17.72
C PHE A 103 -10.22 -6.91 -18.26
N TYR A 104 -10.53 -7.07 -19.55
CA TYR A 104 -11.81 -6.61 -20.14
C TYR A 104 -12.94 -7.64 -20.03
N GLY A 105 -12.65 -8.83 -19.48
CA GLY A 105 -13.66 -9.86 -19.20
C GLY A 105 -14.24 -9.77 -17.79
N GLY A 106 -15.29 -10.56 -17.53
CA GLY A 106 -15.79 -10.79 -16.18
C GLY A 106 -14.81 -11.60 -15.32
N PHE A 107 -15.29 -12.12 -14.19
CA PHE A 107 -14.47 -12.95 -13.31
C PHE A 107 -13.85 -14.14 -14.06
N SER A 108 -12.51 -14.22 -14.04
CA SER A 108 -11.75 -15.32 -14.63
C SER A 108 -10.56 -15.64 -13.72
N PRO A 109 -10.26 -16.92 -13.45
CA PRO A 109 -9.06 -17.30 -12.70
C PRO A 109 -7.77 -16.73 -13.31
N VAL A 110 -7.72 -16.59 -14.63
CA VAL A 110 -6.56 -15.99 -15.33
C VAL A 110 -6.43 -14.50 -15.02
N ALA A 111 -7.56 -13.78 -14.94
CA ALA A 111 -7.55 -12.36 -14.57
C ALA A 111 -7.07 -12.15 -13.13
N VAL A 112 -7.44 -13.04 -12.21
CA VAL A 112 -6.95 -13.03 -10.81
C VAL A 112 -5.42 -13.16 -10.77
N VAL A 113 -4.86 -14.12 -11.51
CA VAL A 113 -3.40 -14.30 -11.59
C VAL A 113 -2.73 -13.08 -12.24
N ALA A 114 -3.31 -12.54 -13.32
CA ALA A 114 -2.80 -11.34 -13.97
C ALA A 114 -2.82 -10.12 -13.02
N ARG A 115 -3.83 -9.98 -12.15
CA ARG A 115 -3.87 -8.92 -11.13
C ARG A 115 -2.84 -9.10 -10.04
N ILE A 116 -2.60 -10.33 -9.58
CA ILE A 116 -1.51 -10.62 -8.65
C ILE A 116 -0.18 -10.16 -9.24
N VAL A 117 0.09 -10.50 -10.50
CA VAL A 117 1.31 -10.09 -11.22
C VAL A 117 1.35 -8.57 -11.41
N ALA A 118 0.22 -7.92 -11.69
CA ALA A 118 0.17 -6.47 -11.85
C ALA A 118 0.40 -5.71 -10.52
N PHE A 119 -0.07 -6.25 -9.40
CA PHE A 119 -0.04 -5.56 -8.11
C PHE A 119 1.21 -5.86 -7.30
N ALA A 120 1.78 -7.06 -7.43
CA ALA A 120 2.96 -7.47 -6.68
C ALA A 120 4.14 -6.47 -6.80
N PRO A 121 4.48 -5.92 -8.00
CA PRO A 121 5.52 -4.90 -8.13
C PRO A 121 5.18 -3.57 -7.44
N ILE A 122 3.91 -3.14 -7.47
CA ILE A 122 3.44 -1.96 -6.73
C ILE A 122 3.72 -2.16 -5.24
N GLY A 123 3.31 -3.32 -4.71
CA GLY A 123 3.54 -3.69 -3.32
C GLY A 123 5.02 -3.78 -2.95
N ALA A 124 5.83 -4.43 -3.78
CA ALA A 124 7.25 -4.61 -3.55
C ALA A 124 7.98 -3.25 -3.45
N LEU A 125 7.73 -2.35 -4.39
CA LEU A 125 8.40 -1.05 -4.43
C LEU A 125 7.86 -0.08 -3.37
N LEU A 126 6.55 -0.03 -3.15
CA LEU A 126 5.96 0.75 -2.06
C LEU A 126 6.40 0.23 -0.69
N GLY A 127 6.40 -1.08 -0.51
CA GLY A 127 6.89 -1.75 0.70
C GLY A 127 8.38 -1.48 0.95
N GLY A 128 9.21 -1.55 -0.09
CA GLY A 128 10.62 -1.20 -0.03
C GLY A 128 10.85 0.27 0.30
N ALA A 129 10.07 1.18 -0.27
CA ALA A 129 10.08 2.61 0.07
C ALA A 129 9.74 2.86 1.55
N ILE A 130 8.68 2.21 2.04
CA ILE A 130 8.26 2.22 3.45
C ILE A 130 9.33 1.58 4.35
N GLY A 131 10.03 0.56 3.88
CA GLY A 131 11.15 -0.08 4.57
C GLY A 131 12.40 0.78 4.61
N TRP A 132 12.65 1.56 3.56
CA TRP A 132 13.79 2.47 3.45
C TRP A 132 13.76 3.57 4.50
N THR A 133 12.56 4.02 4.92
CA THR A 133 12.45 4.96 6.04
C THR A 133 13.02 4.38 7.33
N GLN A 134 13.18 3.07 7.43
CA GLN A 134 13.82 2.45 8.58
C GLN A 134 15.35 2.65 8.63
N MET A 135 15.98 3.09 7.53
CA MET A 135 17.45 3.21 7.41
C MET A 135 18.21 1.92 7.74
N SER A 136 17.58 0.76 7.52
CA SER A 136 18.19 -0.55 7.72
C SER A 136 17.94 -1.44 6.52
N ARG A 137 18.96 -2.23 6.12
CA ARG A 137 18.82 -3.19 5.01
C ARG A 137 17.71 -4.19 5.28
N ARG A 138 17.54 -4.60 6.55
CA ARG A 138 16.47 -5.51 6.94
C ARG A 138 15.09 -4.88 6.76
N GLY A 139 14.91 -3.62 7.17
CA GLY A 139 13.67 -2.89 7.00
C GLY A 139 13.23 -2.79 5.55
N VAL A 140 14.19 -2.57 4.63
CA VAL A 140 13.93 -2.58 3.18
C VAL A 140 13.48 -3.96 2.71
N VAL A 141 14.18 -5.03 3.08
CA VAL A 141 13.84 -6.39 2.64
C VAL A 141 12.49 -6.85 3.22
N SER A 142 12.25 -6.62 4.51
CA SER A 142 10.96 -6.96 5.15
C SER A 142 9.82 -6.12 4.55
N GLY A 143 10.09 -4.85 4.24
CA GLY A 143 9.19 -3.97 3.52
C GLY A 143 8.82 -4.52 2.13
N ILE A 144 9.81 -4.90 1.32
CA ILE A 144 9.60 -5.48 -0.01
C ILE A 144 8.75 -6.76 0.08
N LEU A 145 9.12 -7.70 0.95
CA LEU A 145 8.42 -8.98 1.09
C LEU A 145 6.98 -8.77 1.58
N GLY A 146 6.80 -7.97 2.62
CA GLY A 146 5.47 -7.68 3.17
C GLY A 146 4.60 -6.90 2.19
N GLY A 147 5.16 -5.93 1.48
CA GLY A 147 4.45 -5.14 0.49
C GLY A 147 4.02 -5.99 -0.71
N MET A 148 4.92 -6.82 -1.23
CA MET A 148 4.64 -7.75 -2.33
C MET A 148 3.51 -8.72 -1.99
N VAL A 149 3.57 -9.38 -0.83
CA VAL A 149 2.51 -10.29 -0.37
C VAL A 149 1.20 -9.53 -0.17
N GLY A 150 1.25 -8.36 0.46
CA GLY A 150 0.07 -7.54 0.69
C GLY A 150 -0.62 -7.11 -0.60
N ALA A 151 0.15 -6.65 -1.60
CA ALA A 151 -0.41 -6.23 -2.88
C ALA A 151 -0.88 -7.41 -3.73
N ALA A 152 -0.20 -8.58 -3.67
CA ALA A 152 -0.67 -9.80 -4.31
C ALA A 152 -2.07 -10.20 -3.78
N ILE A 153 -2.26 -10.19 -2.46
CA ILE A 153 -3.57 -10.48 -1.84
C ILE A 153 -4.60 -9.42 -2.21
N ALA A 154 -4.21 -8.14 -2.24
CA ALA A 154 -5.09 -7.06 -2.71
C ALA A 154 -5.54 -7.25 -4.17
N GLY A 155 -4.63 -7.66 -5.05
CA GLY A 155 -4.91 -7.98 -6.45
C GLY A 155 -5.85 -9.18 -6.60
N ALA A 156 -5.65 -10.23 -5.79
CA ALA A 156 -6.52 -11.40 -5.80
C ALA A 156 -7.93 -11.11 -5.27
N THR A 157 -8.04 -10.27 -4.24
CA THR A 157 -9.33 -9.89 -3.64
C THR A 157 -10.13 -8.93 -4.48
N PHE A 158 -9.49 -8.17 -5.39
CA PHE A 158 -10.18 -7.29 -6.34
C PHE A 158 -11.30 -7.99 -7.09
N ASP A 159 -10.99 -9.12 -7.74
CA ASP A 159 -11.95 -9.79 -8.62
C ASP A 159 -13.07 -10.45 -7.82
N LEU A 160 -12.77 -10.95 -6.63
CA LEU A 160 -13.77 -11.53 -5.72
C LEU A 160 -14.78 -10.46 -5.26
N ILE A 161 -14.29 -9.29 -4.86
CA ILE A 161 -15.16 -8.19 -4.41
C ILE A 161 -15.91 -7.60 -5.59
N GLY A 162 -15.24 -7.42 -6.74
CA GLY A 162 -15.86 -6.94 -7.98
C GLY A 162 -17.00 -7.85 -8.44
N ALA A 163 -16.79 -9.17 -8.45
CA ALA A 163 -17.80 -10.15 -8.82
C ALA A 163 -18.99 -10.18 -7.83
N ALA A 164 -18.72 -10.06 -6.53
CA ALA A 164 -19.77 -10.06 -5.50
C ALA A 164 -20.65 -8.79 -5.54
N LEU A 165 -20.06 -7.63 -5.84
CA LEU A 165 -20.75 -6.33 -5.78
C LEU A 165 -21.35 -5.91 -7.13
N ALA A 166 -20.85 -6.42 -8.26
CA ALA A 166 -21.31 -6.03 -9.60
C ALA A 166 -22.85 -6.18 -9.81
N PRO A 167 -23.51 -7.30 -9.43
CA PRO A 167 -24.95 -7.47 -9.70
C PRO A 167 -25.84 -6.46 -8.96
N MET A 168 -25.48 -6.12 -7.72
CA MET A 168 -26.22 -5.18 -6.88
C MET A 168 -26.10 -3.74 -7.41
N LEU A 169 -25.00 -3.40 -8.07
CA LEU A 169 -24.70 -2.02 -8.47
C LEU A 169 -25.14 -1.73 -9.91
N MET A 170 -25.08 -2.72 -10.79
CA MET A 170 -25.69 -2.63 -12.13
C MET A 170 -27.20 -2.37 -12.07
N THR A 171 -27.87 -2.96 -11.06
CA THR A 171 -29.30 -2.75 -10.80
C THR A 171 -29.61 -1.38 -10.19
N MET A 172 -28.73 -0.82 -9.35
CA MET A 172 -28.92 0.50 -8.73
C MET A 172 -28.60 1.69 -9.66
N ARG A 173 -27.73 1.51 -10.66
CA ARG A 173 -27.25 2.59 -11.55
C ARG A 173 -27.63 2.42 -13.02
N GLY A 174 -28.56 1.52 -13.34
CA GLY A 174 -29.14 1.41 -14.68
C GLY A 174 -28.12 1.01 -15.77
N ASN A 175 -27.22 0.08 -15.47
CA ASN A 175 -26.20 -0.47 -16.39
C ASN A 175 -25.14 0.52 -16.91
N ASN A 176 -25.03 1.73 -16.35
CA ASN A 176 -24.02 2.73 -16.76
C ASN A 176 -22.85 2.85 -15.76
N GLU A 177 -22.58 1.78 -15.01
CA GLU A 177 -21.59 1.77 -13.92
C GLU A 177 -20.24 1.25 -14.42
N VAL A 178 -19.23 2.12 -14.42
CA VAL A 178 -17.86 1.77 -14.80
C VAL A 178 -17.01 1.59 -13.56
N GLY A 179 -17.18 0.48 -12.84
CA GLY A 179 -16.18 -0.05 -11.91
C GLY A 179 -15.86 0.75 -10.64
N LEU A 180 -16.69 1.72 -10.23
CA LEU A 180 -16.52 2.49 -8.99
C LEU A 180 -16.33 1.59 -7.74
N PRO A 181 -17.14 0.55 -7.52
CA PRO A 181 -17.04 -0.29 -6.32
C PRO A 181 -15.75 -1.11 -6.32
N ALA A 182 -15.34 -1.56 -7.50
CA ALA A 182 -14.12 -2.33 -7.68
C ALA A 182 -12.89 -1.44 -7.39
N ARG A 183 -12.85 -0.20 -7.87
CA ARG A 183 -11.79 0.78 -7.56
C ARG A 183 -11.73 1.11 -6.06
N ALA A 184 -12.86 1.37 -5.42
CA ALA A 184 -12.92 1.62 -3.98
C ALA A 184 -12.39 0.43 -3.16
N ALA A 185 -12.83 -0.79 -3.52
CA ALA A 185 -12.36 -2.03 -2.91
C ALA A 185 -10.85 -2.23 -3.11
N THR A 186 -10.33 -1.90 -4.29
CA THR A 186 -8.89 -1.93 -4.60
C THR A 186 -8.11 -1.05 -3.66
N ALA A 187 -8.54 0.20 -3.52
CA ALA A 187 -7.82 1.21 -2.76
C ALA A 187 -7.79 0.84 -1.27
N LEU A 188 -8.92 0.33 -0.76
CA LEU A 188 -9.03 -0.20 0.59
C LEU A 188 -8.13 -1.42 0.80
N SER A 189 -8.23 -2.43 -0.08
CA SER A 189 -7.49 -3.70 0.06
C SER A 189 -5.98 -3.49 -0.07
N LEU A 190 -5.56 -2.65 -1.03
CA LEU A 190 -4.15 -2.32 -1.25
C LEU A 190 -3.55 -1.65 -0.01
N GLY A 191 -4.20 -0.62 0.53
CA GLY A 191 -3.76 0.05 1.75
C GLY A 191 -3.74 -0.90 2.96
N LEU A 192 -4.83 -1.64 3.16
CA LEU A 192 -4.99 -2.56 4.29
C LEU A 192 -3.91 -3.64 4.29
N PHE A 193 -3.77 -4.38 3.19
CA PHE A 193 -2.88 -5.54 3.13
C PHE A 193 -1.41 -5.12 3.06
N ILE A 194 -1.05 -4.04 2.35
CA ILE A 194 0.34 -3.54 2.40
C ILE A 194 0.69 -3.07 3.81
N GLY A 195 -0.19 -2.31 4.47
CA GLY A 195 0.03 -1.87 5.85
C GLY A 195 0.18 -3.05 6.82
N LEU A 196 -0.70 -4.05 6.69
CA LEU A 196 -0.70 -5.27 7.51
C LEU A 196 0.56 -6.10 7.29
N PHE A 197 0.84 -6.52 6.06
CA PHE A 197 1.92 -7.46 5.78
C PHE A 197 3.30 -6.83 5.89
N THR A 198 3.47 -5.53 5.62
CA THR A 198 4.74 -4.85 5.94
C THR A 198 5.00 -4.78 7.44
N ALA A 199 3.97 -4.59 8.28
CA ALA A 199 4.13 -4.63 9.73
C ALA A 199 4.37 -6.05 10.26
N LEU A 200 3.71 -7.05 9.69
CA LEU A 200 3.94 -8.46 10.04
C LEU A 200 5.34 -8.91 9.63
N ALA A 201 5.80 -8.57 8.43
CA ALA A 201 7.15 -8.89 7.97
C ALA A 201 8.21 -8.20 8.83
N ASP A 202 7.99 -6.95 9.24
CA ASP A 202 8.88 -6.25 10.18
C ASP A 202 8.98 -6.97 11.53
N LEU A 203 7.85 -7.43 12.07
CA LEU A 203 7.81 -8.21 13.31
C LEU A 203 8.47 -9.58 13.16
N ALA A 204 8.16 -10.31 12.09
CA ALA A 204 8.67 -11.66 11.86
C ALA A 204 10.19 -11.68 11.61
N THR A 205 10.74 -10.61 11.05
CA THR A 205 12.18 -10.48 10.82
C THR A 205 12.94 -9.91 12.03
N ARG A 206 12.24 -9.52 13.10
CA ARG A 206 12.85 -8.88 14.27
C ARG A 206 13.74 -9.83 15.05
N GLN A 207 15.02 -9.47 15.17
CA GLN A 207 16.02 -10.26 15.90
C GLN A 207 15.97 -9.99 17.40
N ALA A 208 15.95 -8.72 17.81
CA ALA A 208 15.87 -8.33 19.21
C ALA A 208 15.01 -7.07 19.38
N TRP A 209 14.40 -6.91 20.55
CA TRP A 209 13.70 -5.68 20.93
C TRP A 209 13.92 -5.35 22.39
N LEU A 210 13.98 -4.05 22.67
CA LEU A 210 13.95 -3.52 24.02
C LEU A 210 12.55 -3.00 24.31
N ARG A 211 12.00 -3.35 25.48
CA ARG A 211 10.70 -2.86 25.95
C ARG A 211 10.89 -2.04 27.22
N LEU A 212 10.31 -0.84 27.27
CA LEU A 212 10.25 -0.07 28.51
C LEU A 212 9.20 -0.67 29.43
N VAL A 213 9.65 -1.29 30.53
CA VAL A 213 8.77 -1.91 31.52
C VAL A 213 8.19 -0.89 32.49
N LEU A 214 8.92 0.18 32.82
CA LEU A 214 8.49 1.19 33.79
C LEU A 214 8.97 2.58 33.35
N GLY A 215 8.08 3.58 33.41
CA GLY A 215 8.40 4.99 33.17
C GLY A 215 7.37 5.70 32.29
N ARG A 216 7.65 6.96 31.91
CA ARG A 216 6.70 7.82 31.17
C ARG A 216 6.19 7.22 29.84
N ASN A 217 7.00 6.39 29.19
CA ASN A 217 6.68 5.77 27.90
C ASN A 217 6.48 4.25 28.05
N GLU A 218 5.85 3.81 29.14
CA GLU A 218 5.66 2.39 29.44
C GLU A 218 5.07 1.61 28.25
N GLY A 219 5.57 0.41 28.02
CA GLY A 219 5.16 -0.44 26.89
C GLY A 219 5.69 0.01 25.52
N LYS A 220 6.50 1.07 25.46
CA LYS A 220 7.23 1.41 24.23
C LYS A 220 8.28 0.34 23.94
N GLU A 221 8.40 0.00 22.66
CA GLU A 221 9.30 -1.05 22.18
C GLU A 221 10.15 -0.48 21.07
N TRP A 222 11.46 -0.74 21.13
CA TRP A 222 12.43 -0.36 20.12
C TRP A 222 13.07 -1.61 19.52
N PRO A 223 13.08 -1.75 18.18
CA PRO A 223 13.86 -2.79 17.54
C PRO A 223 15.36 -2.52 17.73
N VAL A 224 16.14 -3.59 17.94
CA VAL A 224 17.60 -3.53 17.98
C VAL A 224 18.11 -4.24 16.73
N ASP A 225 18.29 -3.45 15.67
CA ASP A 225 18.57 -3.96 14.32
C ASP A 225 19.92 -3.49 13.77
N ALA A 226 20.65 -2.63 14.49
CA ALA A 226 21.94 -2.06 14.09
C ALA A 226 23.03 -2.39 15.13
N ALA A 227 24.29 -2.35 14.68
CA ALA A 227 25.46 -2.59 15.54
C ALA A 227 25.52 -1.63 16.75
N GLN A 228 24.96 -0.42 16.59
CA GLN A 228 24.70 0.54 17.66
C GLN A 228 23.26 1.02 17.56
N THR A 229 22.53 0.99 18.67
CA THR A 229 21.17 1.54 18.78
C THR A 229 21.16 2.57 19.89
N ASN A 230 21.05 3.85 19.54
CA ASN A 230 21.04 4.92 20.53
C ASN A 230 19.61 5.18 21.01
N ILE A 231 19.43 5.25 22.33
CA ILE A 231 18.14 5.57 22.94
C ILE A 231 18.41 6.66 23.97
N GLY A 232 17.89 7.87 23.73
CA GLY A 232 18.15 9.01 24.58
C GLY A 232 17.24 10.20 24.30
N ARG A 233 17.56 11.33 24.94
CA ARG A 233 16.86 12.61 24.76
C ARG A 233 17.39 13.41 23.57
N ASP A 234 18.57 13.07 23.07
CA ASP A 234 19.19 13.73 21.93
C ASP A 234 18.43 13.36 20.64
N GLU A 235 18.05 14.36 19.84
CA GLU A 235 17.35 14.19 18.56
C GLU A 235 18.29 13.77 17.43
N ARG A 236 19.61 13.81 17.65
CA ARG A 236 20.66 13.43 16.69
C ARG A 236 21.18 12.01 16.89
N ALA A 237 20.76 11.35 17.97
CA ALA A 237 21.21 10.03 18.37
C ALA A 237 20.52 8.91 17.56
#